data_AF-A0A954P4C8-F1
#
_entry.id   AF-A0A954P4C8-F1
#
_cell.length_a   1.000
_cell.length_b   1.000
_cell.length_c   1.000
_cell.angle_alpha   90.00
_cell.angle_beta   90.00
_cell.angle_gamma   90.00
#
_symmetry.space_group_name_H-M   'P 1'
#
loop_
_entity.id
_entity.type
_entity.pdbx_description
1 polymer ?
#
loop_
_entity_poly.entity_id
_entity_poly.type
_entity_poly.pdbx_seq_one_letter_code
_entity_poly.pdbx_strand_id
1 'polypeptide(L)'
;SWLPDTIGRLQAPLGCWYILGNHDRRLISDELRQMLSDLGWRNLGGRTEVIEQDGGKMVLGGSEVPWMGTHPDFTAAPDDAFRLLLSHTPDNFRWAQQNDVGLMLSGHNHGGQVIVPGIGPIYSPSYYGVKYASGLFEENGTLLSVCRGLSGDHPLRLNCRPELSGLILRSPRARPADSTLHGTRAATGGCQAGAATAGS
;
A
#
# COMPACT_ATOMS: atom_id res chain seq x y z
N SER A 1 2.62 -24.55 -16.36
CA SER A 1 2.17 -23.30 -15.72
C SER A 1 2.29 -22.17 -16.74
N TRP A 2 1.33 -21.23 -16.79
CA TRP A 2 1.33 -20.06 -17.70
C TRP A 2 2.10 -18.86 -17.14
N LEU A 3 2.60 -18.95 -15.89
CA LEU A 3 3.26 -17.84 -15.19
C LEU A 3 4.54 -17.35 -15.89
N PRO A 4 5.47 -18.20 -16.37
CA PRO A 4 6.69 -17.72 -17.02
C PRO A 4 6.42 -16.89 -18.28
N ASP A 5 5.36 -17.22 -19.03
CA ASP A 5 5.02 -16.55 -20.29
C ASP A 5 4.22 -15.26 -20.12
N THR A 6 3.73 -14.99 -18.91
CA THR A 6 2.87 -13.85 -18.62
C THR A 6 3.54 -12.94 -17.60
N ILE A 7 3.24 -13.12 -16.32
CA ILE A 7 3.74 -12.28 -15.23
C ILE A 7 5.24 -12.48 -14.99
N GLY A 8 5.82 -13.62 -15.38
CA GLY A 8 7.26 -13.87 -15.32
C GLY A 8 8.08 -12.98 -16.24
N ARG A 9 7.45 -12.32 -17.22
CA ARG A 9 8.11 -11.35 -18.12
C ARG A 9 8.07 -9.92 -17.57
N LEU A 10 7.32 -9.67 -16.50
CA LEU A 10 7.21 -8.34 -15.90
C LEU A 10 8.48 -8.02 -15.12
N GLN A 11 9.07 -6.87 -15.44
CA GLN A 11 10.22 -6.33 -14.73
C GLN A 11 9.89 -4.90 -14.32
N ALA A 12 10.13 -4.58 -13.05
CA ALA A 12 9.95 -3.26 -12.49
C ALA A 12 11.23 -2.85 -11.74
N PRO A 13 11.68 -1.58 -11.85
CA PRO A 13 12.95 -1.14 -11.25
C PRO A 13 13.05 -1.36 -9.74
N LEU A 14 11.93 -1.24 -9.02
CA LEU A 14 11.90 -1.42 -7.57
C LEU A 14 11.73 -2.89 -7.17
N GLY A 15 11.07 -3.69 -8.01
CA GLY A 15 10.76 -5.08 -7.75
C GLY A 15 9.33 -5.46 -8.12
N CYS A 16 9.06 -6.77 -8.09
CA CYS A 16 7.74 -7.35 -8.28
C CYS A 16 7.37 -8.10 -7.00
N TRP A 17 6.27 -7.70 -6.34
CA TRP A 17 5.79 -8.33 -5.11
C TRP A 17 4.44 -8.99 -5.31
N TYR A 18 4.18 -10.02 -4.51
CA TYR A 18 2.89 -10.69 -4.50
C TYR A 18 2.49 -11.15 -3.09
N ILE A 19 1.20 -11.43 -2.98
CA ILE A 19 0.59 -12.20 -1.90
C ILE A 19 -0.29 -13.27 -2.55
N LEU A 20 -0.63 -14.31 -1.80
CA LEU A 20 -1.58 -15.33 -2.22
C LEU A 20 -3.00 -15.01 -1.77
N GLY A 21 -3.96 -15.42 -2.60
CA GLY A 21 -5.37 -15.36 -2.33
C GLY A 21 -5.98 -16.67 -1.88
N ASN A 22 -7.28 -16.62 -1.58
CA ASN A 22 -8.06 -17.78 -1.11
C ASN A 22 -8.07 -18.98 -2.09
N HIS A 23 -7.94 -18.71 -3.39
CA HIS A 23 -7.92 -19.75 -4.43
C HIS A 23 -6.54 -20.42 -4.55
N ASP A 24 -5.46 -19.71 -4.21
CA ASP A 24 -4.09 -20.24 -4.26
C ASP A 24 -3.83 -21.26 -3.14
N ARG A 25 -4.47 -21.08 -1.97
CA ARG A 25 -4.43 -22.07 -0.88
C ARG A 25 -4.94 -23.45 -1.33
N ARG A 26 -5.93 -23.48 -2.22
CA ARG A 26 -6.59 -24.71 -2.66
C ARG A 26 -5.73 -25.52 -3.63
N LEU A 27 -4.67 -24.92 -4.18
CA LEU A 27 -3.97 -25.39 -5.36
C LEU A 27 -2.44 -25.41 -5.20
N ILE A 28 -1.90 -25.56 -3.98
CA ILE A 28 -0.46 -25.74 -3.70
C ILE A 28 0.28 -24.41 -3.42
N SER A 29 0.21 -23.93 -2.16
CA SER A 29 0.85 -22.67 -1.76
C SER A 29 2.37 -22.67 -1.93
N ASP A 30 3.03 -23.79 -1.65
CA ASP A 30 4.49 -23.82 -1.54
C ASP A 30 5.15 -23.93 -2.92
N GLU A 31 4.63 -24.76 -3.81
CA GLU A 31 5.09 -24.85 -5.20
C GLU A 31 4.85 -23.54 -5.95
N LEU A 32 3.68 -22.90 -5.75
CA LEU A 32 3.40 -21.62 -6.39
C LEU A 32 4.35 -20.53 -5.89
N ARG A 33 4.62 -20.48 -4.57
CA ARG A 33 5.60 -19.54 -4.02
C ARG A 33 7.00 -19.80 -4.57
N GLN A 34 7.41 -21.07 -4.68
CA GLN A 34 8.70 -21.42 -5.26
C GLN A 34 8.78 -20.96 -6.72
N MET A 35 7.77 -21.26 -7.53
CA MET A 35 7.74 -20.87 -8.94
C MET A 35 7.78 -19.34 -9.13
N LEU A 36 7.05 -18.58 -8.32
CA LEU A 36 7.09 -17.12 -8.35
C LEU A 36 8.46 -16.59 -7.89
N SER A 37 9.04 -17.20 -6.86
CA SER A 37 10.40 -16.87 -6.40
C SER A 37 11.45 -17.12 -7.48
N ASP A 38 11.35 -18.23 -8.22
CA ASP A 38 12.24 -18.56 -9.34
C ASP A 38 12.11 -17.56 -10.50
N LEU A 39 10.94 -16.93 -10.64
CA LEU A 39 10.68 -15.84 -11.58
C LEU A 39 11.10 -14.45 -11.02
N GLY A 40 11.70 -14.39 -9.83
CA GLY A 40 12.19 -13.16 -9.21
C GLY A 40 11.13 -12.35 -8.47
N TRP A 41 9.93 -12.90 -8.26
CA TRP A 41 8.88 -12.24 -7.49
C TRP A 41 9.08 -12.42 -5.98
N ARG A 42 8.83 -11.36 -5.23
CA ARG A 42 9.03 -11.31 -3.77
C ARG A 42 7.71 -11.54 -3.04
N ASN A 43 7.70 -12.53 -2.15
CA ASN A 43 6.54 -12.89 -1.34
C ASN A 43 6.39 -11.96 -0.12
N LEU A 44 5.23 -11.30 0.01
CA LEU A 44 4.91 -10.47 1.18
C LEU A 44 3.93 -11.12 2.17
N GLY A 45 3.47 -12.35 1.95
CA GLY A 45 2.50 -13.00 2.83
C GLY A 45 2.95 -13.05 4.31
N GLY A 46 2.31 -12.24 5.16
CA GLY A 46 2.65 -12.09 6.59
C GLY A 46 3.95 -11.32 6.87
N ARG A 47 4.51 -10.63 5.87
CA ARG A 47 5.83 -9.99 5.93
C ARG A 47 5.75 -8.52 5.56
N THR A 48 6.77 -7.77 5.99
CA THR A 48 7.03 -6.42 5.55
C THR A 48 8.36 -6.33 4.80
N GLU A 49 8.46 -5.36 3.90
CA GLU A 49 9.69 -5.03 3.18
C GLU A 49 9.81 -3.52 3.04
N VAL A 50 10.97 -2.97 3.39
CA VAL A 50 11.25 -1.54 3.27
C VAL A 50 11.86 -1.27 1.90
N ILE A 51 11.33 -0.26 1.21
CA ILE A 51 11.84 0.27 -0.05
C ILE A 51 12.24 1.72 0.18
N GLU A 52 13.45 2.07 -0.27
CA GLU A 52 13.92 3.44 -0.32
C GLU A 52 14.02 3.89 -1.78
N GLN A 53 13.42 5.03 -2.10
CA GLN A 53 13.43 5.59 -3.45
C GLN A 53 13.41 7.12 -3.37
N ASP A 54 14.34 7.77 -4.06
CA ASP A 54 14.44 9.23 -4.15
C ASP A 54 14.44 9.95 -2.78
N GLY A 55 15.05 9.32 -1.78
CA GLY A 55 15.12 9.83 -0.40
C GLY A 55 13.86 9.63 0.44
N GLY A 56 12.80 9.04 -0.12
CA GLY A 56 11.61 8.61 0.61
C GLY A 56 11.69 7.14 1.01
N LYS A 57 11.01 6.79 2.11
CA LYS A 57 10.86 5.41 2.58
C LYS A 57 9.42 4.96 2.45
N MET A 58 9.24 3.72 2.02
CA MET A 58 7.95 3.05 1.98
C MET A 58 8.12 1.66 2.59
N VAL A 59 7.18 1.24 3.45
CA VAL A 59 7.10 -0.15 3.90
C VAL A 59 5.93 -0.81 3.18
N LEU A 60 6.24 -1.84 2.41
CA LEU A 60 5.25 -2.76 1.88
C LEU A 60 4.91 -3.80 2.94
N GLY A 61 3.64 -4.12 3.11
CA GLY A 61 3.17 -5.26 3.88
C GLY A 61 2.26 -6.15 3.05
N GLY A 62 2.24 -7.45 3.31
CA GLY A 62 1.32 -8.39 2.66
C GLY A 62 0.45 -9.16 3.64
N SER A 63 -0.87 -9.11 3.44
CA SER A 63 -1.85 -9.87 4.24
C SER A 63 -2.63 -10.86 3.38
N GLU A 64 -2.59 -12.13 3.80
CA GLU A 64 -3.33 -13.24 3.16
C GLU A 64 -4.47 -13.75 4.07
N VAL A 65 -4.72 -13.04 5.17
CA VAL A 65 -5.83 -13.26 6.10
C VAL A 65 -7.15 -12.91 5.40
N PRO A 66 -8.24 -13.67 5.64
CA PRO A 66 -8.39 -14.75 6.63
C PRO A 66 -7.98 -16.16 6.19
N TRP A 67 -7.45 -16.33 4.98
CA TRP A 67 -7.28 -17.69 4.43
C TRP A 67 -5.97 -18.37 4.81
N MET A 68 -4.91 -17.59 5.02
CA MET A 68 -3.61 -18.12 5.41
C MET A 68 -2.75 -17.09 6.12
N GLY A 69 -1.71 -17.59 6.78
CA GLY A 69 -0.69 -16.78 7.43
C GLY A 69 -1.25 -15.86 8.51
N THR A 70 -0.56 -14.75 8.70
CA THR A 70 -0.91 -13.67 9.64
C THR A 70 -0.93 -12.35 8.89
N HIS A 71 -1.42 -11.30 9.54
CA HIS A 71 -1.15 -9.95 9.07
C HIS A 71 0.36 -9.64 9.13
N PRO A 72 0.86 -8.72 8.29
CA PRO A 72 2.23 -8.24 8.40
C PRO A 72 2.40 -7.38 9.66
N ASP A 73 3.61 -7.40 10.23
CA ASP A 73 3.94 -6.61 11.41
C ASP A 73 4.68 -5.32 11.01
N PHE A 74 4.04 -4.18 11.25
CA PHE A 74 4.59 -2.85 10.97
C PHE A 74 5.32 -2.23 12.17
N THR A 75 5.43 -2.91 13.31
CA THR A 75 6.06 -2.34 14.53
C THR A 75 7.53 -1.97 14.34
N ALA A 76 8.25 -2.67 13.45
CA ALA A 76 9.63 -2.38 13.09
C ALA A 76 9.76 -1.42 11.89
N ALA A 77 8.66 -0.89 11.35
CA ALA A 77 8.71 0.06 10.24
C ALA A 77 9.30 1.40 10.71
N PRO A 78 10.13 2.08 9.90
CA PRO A 78 10.57 3.43 10.21
C PRO A 78 9.39 4.38 10.39
N ASP A 79 9.46 5.27 11.39
CA ASP A 79 8.38 6.21 11.73
C ASP A 79 8.02 7.14 10.56
N ASP A 80 8.99 7.46 9.70
CA ASP A 80 8.85 8.33 8.54
C ASP A 80 8.42 7.60 7.25
N ALA A 81 8.25 6.26 7.30
CA ALA A 81 7.94 5.48 6.11
C ALA A 81 6.45 5.45 5.78
N PHE A 82 6.12 5.64 4.51
CA PHE A 82 4.77 5.44 4.01
C PHE A 82 4.40 3.95 4.05
N ARG A 83 3.28 3.59 4.67
CA ARG A 83 2.83 2.18 4.77
C ARG A 83 1.87 1.84 3.64
N LEU A 84 2.24 0.85 2.83
CA LEU A 84 1.41 0.29 1.76
C LEU A 84 1.11 -1.18 2.05
N LEU A 85 -0.17 -1.55 2.09
CA LEU A 85 -0.62 -2.93 2.31
C LEU A 85 -1.15 -3.56 1.02
N LEU A 86 -0.57 -4.70 0.63
CA LEU A 86 -1.24 -5.65 -0.27
C LEU A 86 -2.12 -6.56 0.56
N SER A 87 -3.42 -6.62 0.27
CA SER A 87 -4.35 -7.50 0.96
C SER A 87 -5.30 -8.13 -0.04
N HIS A 88 -5.46 -9.45 -0.01
CA HIS A 88 -6.32 -10.12 -1.00
C HIS A 88 -7.76 -9.61 -0.92
N THR A 89 -8.26 -9.34 0.28
CA THR A 89 -9.64 -8.88 0.54
C THR A 89 -9.71 -7.46 1.10
N PRO A 90 -10.74 -6.67 0.73
CA PRO A 90 -11.04 -5.41 1.39
C PRO A 90 -11.57 -5.58 2.83
N ASP A 91 -11.86 -6.81 3.26
CA ASP A 91 -12.33 -7.05 4.64
C ASP A 91 -11.30 -6.65 5.70
N ASN A 92 -10.02 -6.60 5.32
CA ASN A 92 -8.93 -6.15 6.17
C ASN A 92 -8.81 -4.62 6.31
N PHE A 93 -9.75 -3.84 5.74
CA PHE A 93 -9.66 -2.37 5.73
C PHE A 93 -9.62 -1.76 7.13
N ARG A 94 -10.43 -2.29 8.06
CA ARG A 94 -10.40 -1.84 9.47
C ARG A 94 -9.06 -2.15 10.14
N TRP A 95 -8.46 -3.30 9.85
CA TRP A 95 -7.14 -3.65 10.37
C TRP A 95 -6.07 -2.69 9.81
N ALA A 96 -6.14 -2.37 8.52
CA ALA A 96 -5.22 -1.42 7.88
C ALA A 96 -5.27 -0.03 8.54
N GLN A 97 -6.49 0.47 8.82
CA GLN A 97 -6.70 1.73 9.54
C GLN A 97 -6.08 1.72 10.94
N GLN A 98 -6.22 0.61 11.67
CA GLN A 98 -5.66 0.45 13.02
C GLN A 98 -4.13 0.36 13.05
N ASN A 99 -3.48 0.18 11.89
CA ASN A 99 -2.04 0.05 11.75
C ASN A 99 -1.43 1.19 10.91
N ASP A 100 -2.12 2.33 10.81
CA ASP A 100 -1.70 3.54 10.11
C ASP A 100 -1.25 3.28 8.66
N VAL A 101 -1.91 2.35 7.99
CA VAL A 101 -1.67 2.09 6.56
C VAL A 101 -2.19 3.30 5.78
N GLY A 102 -1.35 3.89 4.93
CA GLY A 102 -1.75 5.02 4.08
C GLY A 102 -2.48 4.56 2.81
N LEU A 103 -2.07 3.42 2.25
CA LEU A 103 -2.69 2.82 1.06
C LEU A 103 -2.82 1.31 1.20
N MET A 104 -4.02 0.79 0.95
CA MET A 104 -4.32 -0.64 0.88
C MET A 104 -4.80 -0.99 -0.53
N LEU A 105 -4.16 -1.99 -1.14
CA LEU A 105 -4.52 -2.53 -2.45
C LEU A 105 -5.21 -3.89 -2.26
N SER A 106 -6.41 -4.02 -2.80
CA SER A 106 -7.22 -5.23 -2.66
C SER A 106 -7.92 -5.70 -3.92
N GLY A 107 -8.28 -6.99 -3.89
CA GLY A 107 -9.07 -7.66 -4.92
C GLY A 107 -10.20 -8.46 -4.27
N HIS A 108 -10.25 -9.76 -4.58
CA HIS A 108 -11.21 -10.77 -4.09
C HIS A 108 -12.68 -10.57 -4.51
N ASN A 109 -13.18 -9.34 -4.49
CA ASN A 109 -14.60 -9.07 -4.71
C ASN A 109 -15.01 -9.10 -6.19
N HIS A 110 -14.06 -9.06 -7.12
CA HIS A 110 -14.30 -9.09 -8.57
C HIS A 110 -15.35 -8.09 -9.07
N GLY A 111 -15.51 -6.93 -8.42
CA GLY A 111 -16.56 -5.96 -8.75
C GLY A 111 -17.98 -6.45 -8.47
N GLY A 112 -18.14 -7.51 -7.68
CA GLY A 112 -19.41 -8.19 -7.43
C GLY A 112 -19.89 -9.11 -8.56
N GLN A 113 -19.12 -9.23 -9.65
CA GLN A 113 -19.37 -10.03 -10.86
C GLN A 113 -20.63 -9.64 -11.68
N VAL A 114 -21.72 -9.23 -11.04
CA VAL A 114 -22.98 -8.85 -11.66
C VAL A 114 -23.35 -7.44 -11.23
N ILE A 115 -23.30 -6.51 -12.18
CA ILE A 115 -23.63 -5.10 -11.98
C ILE A 115 -24.95 -4.82 -12.70
N VAL A 116 -26.00 -4.52 -11.94
CA VAL A 116 -27.31 -4.17 -12.50
C VAL A 116 -27.32 -2.66 -12.81
N PRO A 117 -27.62 -2.24 -14.06
CA PRO A 117 -27.68 -0.83 -14.40
C PRO A 117 -28.64 -0.06 -13.48
N GLY A 118 -28.18 1.07 -12.92
CA GLY A 118 -28.96 1.91 -12.01
C GLY A 118 -29.03 1.42 -10.55
N ILE A 119 -28.59 0.19 -10.24
CA ILE A 119 -28.55 -0.36 -8.88
C ILE A 119 -27.11 -0.57 -8.42
N GLY A 120 -26.25 -1.11 -9.29
CA GLY A 120 -24.88 -1.47 -8.98
C GLY A 120 -24.69 -2.96 -8.71
N PRO A 121 -23.59 -3.36 -8.06
CA PRO A 121 -23.35 -4.75 -7.67
C PRO A 121 -24.40 -5.22 -6.67
N ILE A 122 -24.90 -6.44 -6.86
CA ILE A 122 -25.96 -7.03 -6.00
C ILE A 122 -25.43 -8.06 -5.00
N TYR A 123 -24.23 -8.58 -5.23
CA TYR A 123 -23.58 -9.56 -4.38
C TYR A 123 -22.07 -9.38 -4.44
N SER A 124 -21.40 -9.64 -3.32
CA SER A 124 -19.94 -9.74 -3.24
C SER A 124 -19.58 -10.61 -2.03
N PRO A 125 -18.60 -11.52 -2.13
CA PRO A 125 -18.21 -12.41 -1.04
C PRO A 125 -17.33 -11.67 0.00
N SER A 126 -17.90 -10.65 0.66
CA SER A 126 -17.21 -9.80 1.62
C SER A 126 -18.08 -9.56 2.85
N TYR A 127 -17.46 -9.37 4.02
CA TYR A 127 -18.16 -8.97 5.24
C TYR A 127 -18.94 -7.66 5.06
N TYR A 128 -18.44 -6.76 4.21
CA TYR A 128 -19.07 -5.48 3.90
C TYR A 128 -20.09 -5.57 2.76
N GLY A 129 -20.44 -6.78 2.33
CA GLY A 129 -21.27 -7.02 1.16
C GLY A 129 -20.70 -6.29 -0.06
N VAL A 130 -21.54 -5.49 -0.71
CA VAL A 130 -21.17 -4.80 -1.95
C VAL A 130 -20.52 -3.42 -1.73
N LYS A 131 -20.38 -2.96 -0.48
CA LYS A 131 -19.84 -1.61 -0.16
C LYS A 131 -18.48 -1.39 -0.82
N TYR A 132 -17.60 -2.40 -0.74
CA TYR A 132 -16.25 -2.36 -1.28
C TYR A 132 -16.09 -3.31 -2.47
N ALA A 133 -17.09 -3.38 -3.36
CA ALA A 133 -17.03 -4.29 -4.51
C ALA A 133 -15.92 -3.92 -5.52
N SER A 134 -15.72 -2.63 -5.78
CA SER A 134 -14.63 -2.08 -6.61
C SER A 134 -14.51 -0.57 -6.43
N GLY A 135 -13.33 0.00 -6.68
CA GLY A 135 -13.10 1.44 -6.70
C GLY A 135 -12.18 1.94 -5.59
N LEU A 136 -12.22 3.25 -5.33
CA LEU A 136 -11.42 3.93 -4.32
C LEU A 136 -12.30 4.34 -3.14
N PHE A 137 -11.81 4.11 -1.92
CA PHE A 137 -12.50 4.45 -0.67
C PHE A 137 -11.49 5.02 0.31
N GLU A 138 -11.77 6.17 0.89
CA GLU A 138 -10.89 6.78 1.90
C GLU A 138 -11.64 6.91 3.21
N GLU A 139 -11.10 6.30 4.26
CA GLU A 139 -11.68 6.33 5.61
C GLU A 139 -10.53 6.31 6.63
N ASN A 140 -10.60 7.19 7.64
CA ASN A 140 -9.63 7.27 8.75
C ASN A 140 -8.16 7.40 8.31
N GLY A 141 -7.89 8.13 7.23
CA GLY A 141 -6.52 8.34 6.73
C GLY A 141 -5.94 7.17 5.92
N THR A 142 -6.71 6.09 5.71
CA THR A 142 -6.33 4.98 4.83
C THR A 142 -7.11 5.06 3.52
N LEU A 143 -6.39 5.07 2.40
CA LEU A 143 -6.97 4.89 1.08
C LEU A 143 -7.02 3.40 0.73
N LEU A 144 -8.20 2.88 0.43
CA LEU A 144 -8.43 1.53 -0.09
C LEU A 144 -8.71 1.59 -1.59
N SER A 145 -7.95 0.82 -2.36
CA SER A 145 -8.20 0.58 -3.79
C SER A 145 -8.60 -0.86 -4.03
N VAL A 146 -9.83 -1.09 -4.49
CA VAL A 146 -10.36 -2.43 -4.81
C VAL A 146 -10.43 -2.62 -6.32
N CYS A 147 -9.54 -3.45 -6.85
CA CYS A 147 -9.50 -3.82 -8.26
C CYS A 147 -10.54 -4.90 -8.58
N ARG A 148 -11.19 -4.80 -9.76
CA ARG A 148 -12.11 -5.83 -10.25
C ARG A 148 -11.42 -7.11 -10.70
N GLY A 149 -10.10 -7.08 -10.86
CA GLY A 149 -9.28 -8.18 -11.37
C GLY A 149 -9.59 -8.54 -12.82
N LEU A 150 -8.87 -9.52 -13.34
CA LEU A 150 -8.95 -9.93 -14.74
C LEU A 150 -9.98 -11.05 -14.98
N SER A 151 -10.09 -12.00 -14.06
CA SER A 151 -10.98 -13.17 -14.15
C SER A 151 -11.35 -13.65 -12.74
N GLY A 152 -12.03 -14.80 -12.62
CA GLY A 152 -12.31 -15.52 -11.38
C GLY A 152 -12.60 -16.99 -11.69
N ASP A 153 -12.74 -17.84 -10.65
CA ASP A 153 -13.01 -19.28 -10.82
C ASP A 153 -14.21 -19.56 -11.74
N HIS A 154 -15.25 -18.74 -11.59
CA HIS A 154 -16.38 -18.72 -12.50
C HIS A 154 -16.25 -17.47 -13.38
N PRO A 155 -16.21 -17.60 -14.72
CA PRO A 155 -16.06 -16.48 -15.65
C PRO A 155 -17.37 -15.69 -15.80
N LEU A 156 -18.08 -15.47 -14.69
CA LEU A 156 -19.31 -14.68 -14.62
C LEU A 156 -18.93 -13.21 -14.47
N ARG A 157 -19.22 -12.43 -15.52
CA ARG A 157 -19.06 -10.97 -15.54
C ARG A 157 -20.18 -10.34 -16.35
N LEU A 158 -21.24 -9.87 -15.68
CA LEU A 158 -22.32 -9.10 -16.29
C LEU A 158 -22.15 -7.62 -15.92
N ASN A 159 -21.91 -6.77 -16.93
CA ASN A 159 -21.57 -5.35 -16.78
C ASN A 159 -20.36 -5.05 -15.87
N CYS A 160 -19.57 -6.07 -15.50
CA CYS A 160 -18.35 -5.94 -14.69
C CYS A 160 -17.11 -6.21 -15.54
N ARG A 161 -16.60 -5.16 -16.21
CA ARG A 161 -15.41 -5.28 -17.09
C ARG A 161 -14.15 -5.68 -16.30
N PRO A 162 -13.29 -6.56 -16.84
CA PRO A 162 -11.96 -6.83 -16.29
C PRO A 162 -11.15 -5.56 -16.09
N GLU A 163 -10.27 -5.55 -15.09
CA GLU A 163 -9.48 -4.38 -14.70
C GLU A 163 -8.04 -4.77 -14.35
N LEU A 164 -7.10 -3.95 -14.82
CA LEU A 164 -5.72 -3.87 -14.35
C LEU A 164 -5.46 -2.42 -13.95
N SER A 165 -5.22 -2.17 -12.67
CA SER A 165 -5.10 -0.81 -12.13
C SER A 165 -3.64 -0.33 -12.18
N GLY A 166 -3.43 0.91 -12.62
CA GLY A 166 -2.15 1.62 -12.52
C GLY A 166 -2.26 2.77 -11.54
N LEU A 167 -1.42 2.79 -10.52
CA LEU A 167 -1.41 3.82 -9.47
C LEU A 167 -0.09 4.58 -9.50
N ILE A 168 -0.16 5.90 -9.36
CA ILE A 168 1.02 6.77 -9.30
C ILE A 168 1.09 7.36 -7.90
N LEU A 169 2.07 6.91 -7.12
CA LEU A 169 2.39 7.50 -5.83
C LEU A 169 3.29 8.71 -6.04
N ARG A 170 2.99 9.80 -5.33
CA ARG A 170 3.80 11.03 -5.37
C ARG A 170 4.16 11.40 -3.95
N SER A 171 5.45 11.56 -3.71
CA SER A 171 5.93 12.25 -2.51
C SER A 171 5.75 13.76 -2.70
N PRO A 172 5.27 14.51 -1.68
CA PRO A 172 5.43 15.95 -1.68
C PRO A 172 6.92 16.25 -1.80
N ARG A 173 7.32 16.91 -2.90
CA ARG A 173 8.72 17.26 -3.15
C ARG A 173 9.28 17.93 -1.90
N ALA A 174 10.37 17.39 -1.32
CA ALA A 174 11.07 18.07 -0.25
C ALA A 174 11.38 19.49 -0.74
N ARG A 175 10.84 20.50 -0.05
CA ARG A 175 11.20 21.89 -0.33
C ARG A 175 12.72 21.96 -0.10
N PRO A 176 13.52 22.50 -1.04
CA PRO A 176 14.94 22.69 -0.77
C PRO A 176 15.06 23.44 0.55
N ALA A 177 15.84 22.90 1.49
CA ALA A 177 16.17 23.63 2.70
C ALA A 177 16.74 24.98 2.25
N ASP A 178 16.14 26.06 2.73
CA ASP A 178 16.58 27.42 2.44
C ASP A 178 18.00 27.57 3.03
N SER A 179 19.01 27.33 2.21
CA SER A 179 20.41 27.47 2.56
C SER A 179 20.86 28.91 2.27
N THR A 180 20.23 29.87 2.96
CA THR A 180 20.71 31.24 3.10
C THR A 180 20.38 31.70 4.53
N LEU A 181 21.27 32.16 5.42
CA LEU A 181 22.65 32.61 5.36
C LEU A 181 23.35 32.28 6.70
N HIS A 182 24.55 31.71 6.62
CA HIS A 182 25.55 31.80 7.68
C HIS A 182 26.11 33.23 7.67
N GLY A 183 25.61 34.09 8.57
CA GLY A 183 26.18 35.39 8.87
C GLY A 183 26.99 35.32 10.15
N THR A 184 28.23 34.84 10.06
CA THR A 184 29.22 34.90 11.15
C THR A 184 29.45 36.36 11.52
N ARG A 185 29.02 36.80 12.71
CA ARG A 185 29.54 38.02 13.34
C ARG A 185 30.46 37.62 14.49
N ALA A 186 31.74 37.90 14.28
CA ALA A 186 32.81 37.77 15.24
C ALA A 186 32.55 38.64 16.47
N ALA A 187 32.86 38.07 17.63
CA ALA A 187 32.98 38.78 18.88
C ALA A 187 34.15 39.78 18.81
N THR A 188 33.88 41.03 19.18
CA THR A 188 34.89 41.96 19.70
C THR A 188 34.34 42.58 20.97
N GLY A 189 35.16 42.54 22.02
CA GLY A 189 34.81 42.92 23.37
C GLY A 189 34.67 44.41 23.60
N GLY A 190 34.14 44.74 24.78
CA GLY A 190 34.03 46.11 25.26
C GLY A 190 33.24 46.15 26.56
N CYS A 191 33.94 45.93 27.67
CA CYS A 191 33.46 46.19 29.02
C CYS A 191 33.45 47.71 29.24
N GLN A 192 32.34 48.30 29.68
CA GLN A 192 32.36 49.46 30.59
C GLN A 192 31.01 49.70 31.27
N ALA A 193 31.10 49.92 32.57
CA ALA A 193 30.02 50.26 33.49
C ALA A 193 29.61 51.74 33.36
N GLY A 194 28.37 52.04 33.74
CA GLY A 194 27.90 53.41 33.94
C GLY A 194 26.46 53.43 34.44
N ALA A 195 26.29 53.64 35.75
CA ALA A 195 25.01 53.88 36.40
C ALA A 195 24.49 55.29 36.08
N ALA A 196 23.17 55.45 35.91
CA ALA A 196 22.46 56.69 36.26
C ALA A 196 20.96 56.44 36.44
N THR A 197 20.43 57.18 37.40
CA THR A 197 19.13 57.14 38.08
C THR A 197 17.97 57.85 37.38
N ALA A 198 16.75 57.39 37.70
CA ALA A 198 15.52 58.14 38.07
C ALA A 198 14.66 58.95 37.07
N GLY A 199 13.34 58.87 37.33
CA GLY A 199 12.26 59.80 36.96
C GLY A 199 11.35 59.26 35.85
N SER A 200 10.03 59.12 36.00
CA SER A 200 9.04 59.50 37.01
C SER A 200 7.79 58.63 36.85
#